data_AF-A0A1P8DVU2-F1
#
_entry.id   AF-A0A1P8DVU2-F1
#
_cell.length_a   1.000
_cell.length_b   1.000
_cell.length_c   1.000
_cell.angle_alpha   90.00
_cell.angle_beta   90.00
_cell.angle_gamma   90.00
#
_symmetry.space_group_name_H-M   'P 1'
#
loop_
_entity.id
_entity.type
_entity.pdbx_description
1 polymer ?
#
loop_
_entity_poly.entity_id
_entity_poly.type
_entity_poly.pdbx_seq_one_letter_code
_entity_poly.pdbx_strand_id
1 'polypeptide(L)'
;AMHELKNNWNAAYKKSARIVGDVIGKYHPHGDFAVYNTIVRMAQNFAMRYVLIDGQGNFGSVDGLAAAAMRYTEIRMAKISHEMLADI
;
A
#
# COMPACT_ATOMS: atom_id res chain seq x y z
N ALA A 1 -10.06 0.12 -4.89
CA ALA A 1 -9.55 1.32 -4.20
C ALA A 1 -8.37 1.97 -4.92
N MET A 2 -7.14 1.42 -4.90
CA MET A 2 -5.98 2.10 -5.53
C MET A 2 -6.13 2.28 -7.06
N HIS A 3 -6.70 1.29 -7.74
CA HIS A 3 -7.08 1.37 -9.16
C HIS A 3 -8.10 2.49 -9.42
N GLU A 4 -9.23 2.47 -8.70
CA GLU A 4 -10.26 3.53 -8.74
C GLU A 4 -9.73 4.93 -8.48
N LEU A 5 -8.72 5.07 -7.61
CA LEU A 5 -8.05 6.33 -7.29
C LEU A 5 -6.97 6.74 -8.31
N LYS A 6 -6.77 5.95 -9.37
CA LYS A 6 -5.71 6.10 -10.38
C LYS A 6 -4.33 6.27 -9.75
N ASN A 7 -4.06 5.56 -8.65
CA ASN A 7 -2.77 5.61 -7.95
C ASN A 7 -1.74 4.67 -8.60
N ASN A 8 -1.48 4.93 -9.88
CA ASN A 8 -0.65 4.11 -10.77
C ASN A 8 0.84 4.27 -10.47
N TRP A 9 1.65 3.34 -10.98
CA TRP A 9 3.11 3.33 -10.80
C TRP A 9 3.81 4.59 -11.35
N ASN A 10 3.20 5.28 -12.32
CA ASN A 10 3.72 6.50 -12.93
C ASN A 10 3.11 7.78 -12.35
N ALA A 11 2.25 7.68 -11.34
CA ALA A 11 1.68 8.81 -10.62
C ALA A 11 2.56 9.21 -9.42
N ALA A 12 2.33 10.42 -8.90
CA ALA A 12 2.90 10.85 -7.63
C ALA A 12 2.36 9.99 -6.47
N TYR A 13 3.20 9.75 -5.47
CA TYR A 13 2.81 9.02 -4.26
C TYR A 13 1.65 9.70 -3.53
N LYS A 14 0.84 8.89 -2.84
CA LYS A 14 -0.26 9.38 -1.98
C LYS A 14 -0.05 8.88 -0.56
N LYS A 15 -0.42 9.70 0.44
CA LYS A 15 -0.40 9.32 1.86
C LYS A 15 -1.15 8.00 2.08
N SER A 16 -0.55 7.09 2.83
CA SER A 16 -1.11 5.76 3.11
C SER A 16 -2.45 5.87 3.83
N ALA A 17 -2.59 6.83 4.75
CA ALA A 17 -3.84 7.13 5.44
C ALA A 17 -5.03 7.39 4.50
N ARG A 18 -4.79 8.03 3.34
CA ARG A 18 -5.85 8.28 2.34
C ARG A 18 -6.33 6.97 1.70
N ILE A 19 -5.41 6.06 1.40
CA ILE A 19 -5.74 4.77 0.77
C ILE A 19 -6.45 3.87 1.77
N VAL A 20 -5.99 3.83 3.02
CA VAL A 20 -6.64 3.10 4.12
C VAL A 20 -8.08 3.59 4.32
N GLY A 21 -8.29 4.91 4.39
CA GLY A 21 -9.63 5.49 4.54
C GLY A 21 -10.57 5.17 3.38
N ASP A 22 -10.08 5.20 2.13
CA ASP A 22 -10.90 4.85 0.96
C ASP A 22 -11.31 3.37 0.95
N VAL A 23 -10.39 2.47 1.33
CA VAL A 23 -10.68 1.04 1.46
C VAL A 23 -11.77 0.79 2.51
N ILE A 24 -11.63 1.38 3.69
CA ILE A 24 -12.58 1.17 4.80
C ILE A 24 -13.94 1.76 4.48
N GLY A 25 -13.95 2.99 3.95
CA GLY A 25 -15.19 3.72 3.67
C GLY A 25 -16.03 3.12 2.55
N LYS A 26 -15.45 2.31 1.66
CA LYS A 26 -16.15 1.81 0.46
C LYS A 26 -16.21 0.29 0.32
N TYR A 27 -15.18 -0.44 0.74
CA TYR A 27 -15.01 -1.84 0.34
C TYR A 27 -14.78 -2.80 1.51
N HIS A 28 -14.19 -2.35 2.62
CA HIS A 28 -13.81 -3.21 3.73
C HIS A 28 -14.06 -2.54 5.10
N PRO A 29 -15.29 -2.57 5.63
CA PRO A 29 -15.70 -1.81 6.82
C PRO A 29 -15.24 -2.45 8.14
N HIS A 30 -13.94 -2.73 8.25
CA HIS A 30 -13.28 -3.24 9.46
C HIS A 30 -12.13 -2.32 9.87
N GLY A 31 -11.42 -2.68 10.95
CA GLY A 31 -10.36 -1.87 11.55
C GLY A 31 -9.25 -1.46 10.57
N ASP A 32 -8.77 -0.22 10.71
CA ASP A 32 -7.73 0.39 9.87
C ASP A 32 -6.37 -0.30 9.99
N PHE A 33 -6.06 -0.82 11.18
CA PHE A 33 -4.83 -1.53 11.48
C PHE A 33 -4.60 -2.73 10.56
N ALA A 34 -5.64 -3.53 10.29
CA ALA A 34 -5.53 -4.70 9.42
C ALA A 34 -5.22 -4.30 7.97
N VAL A 35 -5.86 -3.24 7.48
CA VAL A 35 -5.64 -2.69 6.13
C VAL A 35 -4.22 -2.15 6.02
N TYR A 36 -3.79 -1.33 6.98
CA TYR A 36 -2.47 -0.71 6.94
C TYR A 36 -1.33 -1.73 7.08
N ASN A 37 -1.44 -2.72 7.97
CA ASN A 37 -0.43 -3.76 8.08
C ASN A 37 -0.31 -4.60 6.82
N THR A 38 -1.44 -4.86 6.14
CA THR A 38 -1.42 -5.56 4.85
C THR A 38 -0.71 -4.74 3.78
N ILE A 39 -0.97 -3.43 3.72
CA ILE A 39 -0.22 -2.50 2.85
C ILE A 39 1.27 -2.55 3.15
N VAL A 40 1.64 -2.43 4.43
CA VAL A 40 3.04 -2.46 4.87
C VAL A 40 3.72 -3.75 4.42
N ARG A 41 3.08 -4.90 4.66
CA ARG A 41 3.58 -6.20 4.25
C ARG A 41 3.78 -6.29 2.73
N MET A 42 2.88 -5.71 1.94
CA MET A 42 2.96 -5.74 0.47
C MET A 42 4.02 -4.80 -0.12
N ALA A 43 4.56 -3.89 0.69
CA ALA A 43 5.64 -2.98 0.31
C ALA A 43 7.04 -3.48 0.72
N GLN A 44 7.13 -4.54 1.54
CA GLN A 44 8.39 -5.08 2.05
C GLN A 44 9.01 -6.10 1.09
N ASN A 45 10.16 -5.76 0.50
CA ASN A 45 10.91 -6.64 -0.41
C ASN A 45 11.50 -7.89 0.27
N PHE A 46 11.71 -7.86 1.58
CA PHE A 46 12.15 -9.02 2.36
C PHE A 46 10.98 -9.96 2.72
N ALA A 47 9.74 -9.48 2.62
CA ALA A 47 8.54 -10.25 2.95
C ALA A 47 7.84 -10.81 1.69
N MET A 48 8.16 -10.30 0.50
CA MET A 48 7.58 -10.72 -0.78
C MET A 48 8.65 -10.73 -1.88
N ARG A 49 8.64 -11.79 -2.71
CA ARG A 49 9.56 -11.89 -3.87
C ARG A 49 9.36 -10.78 -4.89
N TYR A 50 8.10 -10.40 -5.12
CA TYR A 50 7.67 -9.30 -5.99
C TYR A 50 6.65 -8.46 -5.23
N VAL A 51 7.02 -7.23 -4.88
CA VAL A 51 6.14 -6.31 -4.15
C VAL A 51 5.03 -5.79 -5.06
N LEU A 52 3.83 -5.62 -4.50
CA LEU A 52 2.66 -5.09 -5.22
C LEU A 52 2.41 -3.61 -4.88
N ILE A 53 3.01 -3.13 -3.80
CA ILE A 53 2.95 -1.73 -3.39
C ILE A 53 4.36 -1.14 -3.48
N ASP A 54 4.49 -0.02 -4.19
CA ASP A 54 5.68 0.82 -4.18
C ASP A 54 5.48 1.88 -3.09
N GLY A 55 6.32 1.82 -2.05
CA GLY A 55 6.20 2.64 -0.85
C GLY A 55 7.43 3.54 -0.63
N GLN A 56 7.16 4.76 -0.15
CA GLN A 56 8.17 5.71 0.31
C GLN A 56 7.99 6.00 1.80
N GLY A 57 9.08 5.88 2.57
CA GLY A 57 9.11 6.06 4.02
C GLY A 57 9.62 4.81 4.75
N ASN A 58 9.45 4.77 6.07
CA ASN A 58 9.85 3.63 6.89
C ASN A 58 8.74 2.56 6.90
N PHE A 59 8.97 1.45 6.18
CA PHE A 59 8.10 0.27 6.13
C PHE A 59 8.59 -0.90 6.99
N GLY A 60 9.46 -0.62 7.97
CA GLY A 60 10.06 -1.61 8.85
C GLY A 60 11.30 -2.28 8.26
N SER A 61 11.90 -3.18 9.04
CA SER A 61 13.12 -3.89 8.67
C SER A 61 13.04 -5.39 8.98
N VAL A 62 13.99 -6.15 8.43
CA VAL A 62 14.16 -7.58 8.72
C VAL A 62 14.47 -7.84 10.20
N ASP A 63 15.03 -6.86 10.90
CA ASP A 63 15.36 -6.93 12.34
C ASP A 63 14.13 -6.78 13.24
N GLY A 64 12.92 -6.70 12.67
CA GLY A 64 11.67 -6.61 13.42
C GLY A 64 11.27 -5.19 13.82
N LEU A 65 11.95 -4.16 13.29
CA LEU A 65 11.50 -2.78 13.48
C LEU A 65 10.16 -2.55 12.77
N ALA A 66 9.19 -2.01 13.50
CA ALA A 66 7.87 -1.70 12.97
C ALA A 66 7.93 -0.56 11.94
N ALA A 67 6.96 -0.54 11.03
CA ALA A 67 6.75 0.58 10.12
C ALA A 67 6.35 1.86 10.88
N ALA A 68 6.63 3.01 10.28
CA ALA A 68 6.12 4.28 10.78
C ALA A 68 4.58 4.32 10.67
N ALA A 69 3.94 5.26 11.36
CA ALA A 69 2.49 5.44 11.25
C ALA A 69 2.07 5.84 9.82
N MET A 70 0.85 5.47 9.41
CA MET A 70 0.28 5.70 8.06
C MET A 70 0.21 7.18 7.60
N ARG A 71 0.38 8.13 8.52
CA ARG A 71 0.49 9.56 8.23
C ARG A 71 1.88 9.98 7.68
N TYR A 72 2.90 9.15 7.88
CA TYR A 72 4.27 9.40 7.44
C TYR A 72 4.66 8.62 6.19
N THR A 73 3.99 7.50 5.89
CA THR A 73 4.27 6.67 4.72
C THR A 73 3.42 7.06 3.52
N GLU A 74 3.98 6.95 2.33
CA GLU A 74 3.30 7.21 1.06
C GLU A 74 3.42 6.01 0.15
N ILE A 75 2.39 5.76 -0.67
CA ILE A 75 2.31 4.57 -1.52
C ILE A 75 1.71 4.88 -2.89
N ARG A 76 2.07 4.05 -3.86
CA ARG A 76 1.40 3.85 -5.15
C ARG A 76 1.47 2.37 -5.56
N MET A 77 0.74 1.99 -6.60
CA MET A 77 0.84 0.62 -7.12
C MET A 77 2.23 0.39 -7.72
N ALA A 78 2.83 -0.77 -7.45
CA ALA A 78 4.00 -1.21 -8.19
C ALA A 78 3.64 -1.49 -9.65
N LYS A 79 4.60 -1.43 -10.57
CA LYS A 79 4.35 -1.66 -12.00
C LYS A 79 3.70 -3.02 -12.28
N ILE A 80 4.16 -4.08 -11.59
CA ILE A 80 3.62 -5.43 -11.73
C ILE A 80 2.15 -5.55 -11.30
N SER A 81 1.66 -4.64 -10.45
CA SER A 81 0.27 -4.68 -9.96
C SER A 81 -0.75 -4.31 -11.03
N HIS A 82 -0.32 -3.67 -12.12
CA HIS A 82 -1.18 -3.48 -13.30
C HIS A 82 -1.51 -4.81 -13.98
N GLU A 83 -0.61 -5.79 -13.97
CA GLU A 83 -0.88 -7.11 -14.54
C GLU A 83 -1.97 -7.86 -13.77
N MET A 84 -2.10 -7.61 -12.46
CA MET A 84 -3.17 -8.22 -11.64
C MET A 84 -4.56 -7.65 -11.91
N LEU A 85 -4.62 -6.49 -12.55
CA LEU A 85 -5.84 -5.71 -12.78
C LEU A 85 -6.02 -5.41 -14.27
N ALA A 86 -5.30 -6.12 -15.14
CA ALA A 86 -5.40 -5.95 -16.57
C ALA A 86 -6.81 -6.32 -17.04
N ASP A 87 -7.36 -5.50 -17.94
CA ASP A 87 -8.66 -5.71 -18.59
C ASP A 87 -9.87 -5.91 -17.65
N ILE A 88 -9.85 -5.22 -16.49
CA ILE A 88 -11.00 -5.10 -15.56
C ILE A 88 -11.80 -3.81 -15.73
#